data_AF-L1PWH3-F1
#
_entry.id   AF-L1PWH3-F1
#
_cell.length_a   1.000
_cell.length_b   1.000
_cell.length_c   1.000
_cell.angle_alpha   90.00
_cell.angle_beta   90.00
_cell.angle_gamma   90.00
#
_symmetry.space_group_name_H-M   'P 1'
#
loop_
_entity.id
_entity.type
_entity.pdbx_description
1 polymer ?
#
loop_
_entity_poly.entity_id
_entity_poly.type
_entity_poly.pdbx_seq_one_letter_code
_entity_poly.pdbx_strand_id
1 'polypeptide(L)'
;MKSTFELKTPPWIKFPELSEFTMGWRMGYGETYLHEWRDWCKTLSPEQLKEYQELFPYPCFWHLNNWQPHLTKEQVIAGEKDDYYFNWFPYWQPKGVPKYSIKTFINLPQKLKFLFFWKPNTEVVNESCFSQWQLSPFKINAEKHQCAEQWMMVAKARIFEDEEVEKEIMNTSDPKLMKALGRKVRNFDPQVWDKAKYSIVLNGNYYKFTQNKEMMDFLLSTGDKVLVEASPMDTIWGIGLGKDNEKAHNIASWRGKNLLGFALMEVRDEIRKVYQNVDLLK
;
A
#
# COMPACT_ATOMS: atom_id res chain seq x y z
N MET A 1 27.51 -1.67 4.11
CA MET A 1 28.23 -1.83 5.39
C MET A 1 27.99 -3.25 5.85
N LYS A 2 28.99 -4.02 6.30
CA LYS A 2 28.74 -5.38 6.80
C LYS A 2 28.21 -5.27 8.23
N SER A 3 27.00 -5.76 8.49
CA SER A 3 26.44 -5.84 9.85
C SER A 3 27.43 -6.58 10.78
N THR A 4 27.55 -6.11 12.02
CA THR A 4 28.42 -6.71 13.03
C THR A 4 27.83 -7.97 13.67
N PHE A 5 26.62 -8.38 13.26
CA PHE A 5 25.89 -9.53 13.78
C PHE A 5 25.08 -10.23 12.68
N GLU A 6 24.66 -11.46 12.95
CA GLU A 6 23.83 -12.25 12.04
C GLU A 6 22.43 -11.62 11.91
N LEU A 7 22.05 -11.27 10.67
CA LEU A 7 20.75 -10.65 10.38
C LEU A 7 19.66 -11.72 10.23
N LYS A 8 18.54 -11.54 10.93
CA LYS A 8 17.32 -12.34 10.73
C LYS A 8 16.32 -11.57 9.87
N THR A 9 15.60 -12.25 8.98
CA THR A 9 14.57 -11.60 8.15
C THR A 9 13.47 -10.97 9.02
N PRO A 10 13.07 -9.71 8.80
CA PRO A 10 11.97 -9.11 9.54
C PRO A 10 10.63 -9.79 9.24
N PRO A 11 9.69 -9.88 10.22
CA PRO A 11 8.40 -10.54 10.03
C PRO A 11 7.58 -10.00 8.84
N TRP A 12 7.58 -8.67 8.62
CA TRP A 12 6.86 -8.03 7.52
C TRP A 12 7.49 -8.22 6.13
N ILE A 13 8.72 -8.72 6.07
CA ILE A 13 9.39 -9.14 4.83
C ILE A 13 9.22 -10.65 4.64
N LYS A 14 9.29 -11.43 5.73
CA LYS A 14 9.12 -12.89 5.71
C LYS A 14 7.70 -13.30 5.33
N PHE A 15 6.71 -12.58 5.83
CA PHE A 15 5.28 -12.81 5.61
C PHE A 15 4.62 -11.50 5.16
N PRO A 16 4.88 -11.06 3.91
CA PRO A 16 4.41 -9.77 3.40
C PRO A 16 2.88 -9.64 3.34
N GLU A 17 2.15 -10.74 3.43
CA GLU A 17 0.68 -10.81 3.45
C GLU A 17 0.07 -10.59 4.84
N LEU A 18 0.82 -10.78 5.92
CA LEU A 18 0.29 -10.68 7.29
C LEU A 18 0.27 -9.21 7.72
N SER A 19 -0.90 -8.69 8.08
CA SER A 19 -1.06 -7.32 8.62
C SER A 19 -0.66 -7.24 10.10
N GLU A 20 -0.49 -6.02 10.62
CA GLU A 20 -0.01 -5.78 11.98
C GLU A 20 -0.78 -6.54 13.08
N PHE A 21 -2.12 -6.57 13.00
CA PHE A 21 -2.99 -7.17 14.02
C PHE A 21 -3.60 -8.52 13.64
N THR A 22 -3.10 -9.16 12.59
CA THR A 22 -3.66 -10.43 12.16
C THR A 22 -3.51 -11.52 13.21
N MET A 23 -4.52 -12.38 13.33
CA MET A 23 -4.44 -13.59 14.15
C MET A 23 -3.35 -14.55 13.67
N GLY A 24 -2.86 -14.39 12.43
CA GLY A 24 -1.72 -15.14 11.90
C GLY A 24 -0.44 -15.04 12.75
N TRP A 25 -0.31 -13.98 13.55
CA TRP A 25 0.81 -13.79 14.49
C TRP A 25 0.63 -14.45 15.87
N ARG A 26 -0.59 -14.92 16.20
CA ARG A 26 -0.95 -15.41 17.54
C ARG A 26 -1.56 -16.81 17.56
N MET A 27 -2.09 -17.27 16.44
CA MET A 27 -2.74 -18.58 16.28
C MET A 27 -2.58 -19.08 14.84
N GLY A 28 -1.49 -18.72 14.17
CA GLY A 28 -1.27 -19.01 12.75
C GLY A 28 0.18 -19.27 12.42
N TYR A 29 0.46 -19.48 11.13
CA TYR A 29 1.78 -19.90 10.66
C TYR A 29 2.90 -18.87 10.88
N GLY A 30 2.56 -17.61 11.17
CA GLY A 30 3.53 -16.56 11.49
C GLY A 30 3.96 -16.54 12.96
N GLU A 31 3.22 -17.20 13.85
CA GLU A 31 3.41 -17.14 15.30
C GLU A 31 4.79 -17.65 15.73
N THR A 32 5.15 -18.88 15.36
CA THR A 32 6.44 -19.49 15.73
C THR A 32 7.61 -18.62 15.29
N TYR A 33 7.59 -18.15 14.05
CA TYR A 33 8.65 -17.29 13.52
C TYR A 33 8.73 -15.95 14.25
N LEU A 34 7.59 -15.35 14.59
CA LEU A 34 7.55 -14.10 15.34
C LEU A 34 8.13 -14.26 16.75
N HIS A 35 7.87 -15.39 17.40
CA HIS A 35 8.48 -15.73 18.69
C HIS A 35 10.01 -15.88 18.56
N GLU A 36 10.48 -16.67 17.61
CA GLU A 36 11.92 -16.83 17.34
C GLU A 36 12.60 -15.50 17.01
N TRP A 37 11.96 -14.66 16.19
CA TRP A 37 12.48 -13.35 15.83
C TRP A 37 12.56 -12.43 17.04
N ARG A 38 11.55 -12.44 17.92
CA ARG A 38 11.61 -11.67 19.17
C ARG A 38 12.69 -12.16 20.12
N ASP A 39 12.83 -13.48 20.27
CA ASP A 39 13.84 -14.03 21.16
C ASP A 39 15.24 -13.74 20.64
N TRP A 40 15.45 -13.76 19.33
CA TRP A 40 16.66 -13.25 18.69
C TRP A 40 16.87 -11.74 18.93
N CYS A 41 15.84 -10.89 18.78
CA CYS A 41 15.98 -9.46 19.07
C CYS A 41 16.42 -9.19 20.53
N LYS A 42 16.04 -10.05 21.49
CA LYS A 42 16.47 -9.94 22.90
C LYS A 42 17.94 -10.32 23.13
N THR A 43 18.58 -11.03 22.20
CA THR A 43 20.01 -11.35 22.32
C THR A 43 20.92 -10.22 21.83
N LEU A 44 20.36 -9.24 21.12
CA LEU A 44 21.10 -8.08 20.60
C LEU A 44 21.31 -7.02 21.69
N SER A 45 22.45 -6.35 21.63
CA SER A 45 22.66 -5.10 22.37
C SER A 45 21.73 -3.98 21.87
N PRO A 46 21.47 -2.93 22.67
CA PRO A 46 20.66 -1.79 22.23
C PRO A 46 21.18 -1.15 20.92
N GLU A 47 22.50 -1.07 20.75
CA GLU A 47 23.14 -0.51 19.56
C GLU A 47 22.89 -1.39 18.32
N GLN A 48 23.04 -2.71 18.46
CA GLN A 48 22.75 -3.66 17.38
C GLN A 48 21.27 -3.69 17.00
N LEU A 49 20.37 -3.62 17.99
CA LEU A 49 18.93 -3.56 17.73
C LEU A 49 18.56 -2.27 16.98
N LYS A 50 19.18 -1.14 17.34
CA LYS A 50 19.01 0.12 16.62
C LYS A 50 19.53 0.03 15.19
N GLU A 51 20.74 -0.49 14.99
CA GLU A 51 21.30 -0.74 13.66
C GLU A 51 20.36 -1.64 12.82
N TYR A 52 19.83 -2.71 13.42
CA TYR A 52 18.87 -3.58 12.75
C TYR A 52 17.59 -2.86 12.33
N GLN A 53 17.03 -1.99 13.18
CA GLN A 53 15.82 -1.22 12.89
C GLN A 53 16.05 -0.15 11.81
N GLU A 54 17.26 0.41 11.73
CA GLU A 54 17.65 1.33 10.67
C GLU A 54 17.81 0.61 9.33
N LEU A 55 18.38 -0.61 9.34
CA LEU A 55 18.50 -1.45 8.16
C LEU A 55 17.14 -1.97 7.66
N PHE A 56 16.26 -2.33 8.59
CA PHE A 56 14.95 -2.89 8.31
C PHE A 56 13.89 -2.14 9.11
N PRO A 57 13.41 -0.99 8.60
CA PRO A 57 12.35 -0.24 9.25
C PRO A 57 11.01 -0.96 9.08
N TYR A 58 10.10 -0.73 10.03
CA TYR A 58 8.71 -1.16 9.91
C TYR A 58 8.02 -0.44 8.74
N PRO A 59 7.01 -1.08 8.11
CA PRO A 59 6.11 -0.39 7.20
C PRO A 59 5.43 0.78 7.90
N CYS A 60 5.29 1.92 7.22
CA CYS A 60 4.77 3.16 7.80
C CYS A 60 3.32 3.10 8.29
N PHE A 61 2.62 2.01 8.02
CA PHE A 61 1.23 1.77 8.42
C PHE A 61 1.12 0.71 9.52
N TRP A 62 2.25 0.31 10.11
CA TRP A 62 2.35 -0.50 11.32
C TRP A 62 2.65 0.42 12.51
N HIS A 63 1.58 1.01 13.08
CA HIS A 63 1.69 2.11 14.06
C HIS A 63 1.81 1.66 15.51
N LEU A 64 1.27 0.50 15.85
CA LEU A 64 1.16 0.05 17.24
C LEU A 64 2.11 -1.09 17.56
N ASN A 65 2.99 -1.43 16.62
CA ASN A 65 4.06 -2.39 16.76
C ASN A 65 5.19 -1.83 17.62
N ASN A 66 4.82 -1.53 18.86
CA ASN A 66 5.69 -1.34 20.00
C ASN A 66 6.23 -2.70 20.49
N TRP A 67 6.78 -3.50 19.57
CA TRP A 67 7.69 -4.60 19.91
C TRP A 67 9.10 -4.07 20.22
N GLN A 68 9.20 -2.77 20.53
CA GLN A 68 10.39 -2.17 21.12
C GLN A 68 10.43 -2.60 22.59
N PRO A 69 11.45 -3.38 23.01
CA PRO A 69 11.53 -3.89 24.38
C PRO A 69 11.68 -2.80 25.47
N HIS A 70 11.70 -1.51 25.12
CA HIS A 70 12.02 -0.38 26.01
C HIS A 70 10.95 0.71 26.14
N LEU A 71 9.80 0.63 25.44
CA LEU A 71 8.70 1.60 25.60
C LEU A 71 7.66 1.12 26.63
N THR A 72 7.21 1.98 27.54
CA THR A 72 6.16 1.64 28.52
C THR A 72 4.76 1.78 27.92
N LYS A 73 3.79 1.00 28.43
CA LYS A 73 2.39 1.02 27.96
C LYS A 73 1.76 2.41 28.03
N GLU A 74 2.15 3.25 28.99
CA GLU A 74 1.61 4.61 29.15
C GLU A 74 2.08 5.59 28.06
N GLN A 75 3.32 5.44 27.57
CA GLN A 75 3.85 6.25 26.45
C GLN A 75 3.18 5.92 25.11
N VAL A 76 2.63 4.71 25.00
CA VAL A 76 1.94 4.18 23.81
C VAL A 76 0.49 4.66 23.68
N ILE A 77 -0.15 5.01 24.80
CA ILE A 77 -1.60 5.27 24.87
C ILE A 77 -1.93 6.77 24.87
N ALA A 78 -0.94 7.65 25.11
CA ALA A 78 -1.13 9.08 25.23
C ALA A 78 -1.28 9.81 23.86
N GLY A 79 -2.34 9.47 23.13
CA GLY A 79 -2.93 10.29 22.07
C GLY A 79 -2.26 10.18 20.71
N GLU A 80 -2.70 9.25 19.85
CA GLU A 80 -2.33 9.20 18.42
C GLU A 80 -3.08 8.12 17.61
N LYS A 81 -3.71 7.12 18.27
CA LYS A 81 -4.35 5.98 17.59
C LYS A 81 -5.50 6.35 16.65
N ASP A 82 -6.33 7.33 17.01
CA ASP A 82 -7.47 7.76 16.20
C ASP A 82 -7.05 8.51 14.93
N ASP A 83 -5.85 9.10 14.92
CA ASP A 83 -5.33 9.81 13.77
C ASP A 83 -4.68 8.86 12.75
N TYR A 84 -4.33 7.64 13.13
CA TYR A 84 -3.66 6.68 12.24
C TYR A 84 -4.53 5.51 11.80
N TYR A 85 -5.78 5.47 12.22
CA TYR A 85 -6.72 4.43 11.86
C TYR A 85 -8.07 5.01 11.46
N PHE A 86 -8.70 4.35 10.50
CA PHE A 86 -10.13 4.51 10.24
C PHE A 86 -10.79 3.15 10.22
N ASN A 87 -11.65 2.93 11.20
CA ASN A 87 -12.14 1.60 11.56
C ASN A 87 -10.94 0.64 11.77
N TRP A 88 -10.79 -0.37 10.92
CA TRP A 88 -9.68 -1.33 10.93
C TRP A 88 -8.61 -1.07 9.86
N PHE A 89 -8.74 0.00 9.06
CA PHE A 89 -7.75 0.35 8.05
C PHE A 89 -6.68 1.27 8.62
N PRO A 90 -5.38 0.92 8.48
CA PRO A 90 -4.32 1.82 8.88
C PRO A 90 -4.14 2.92 7.82
N TYR A 91 -3.94 4.13 8.29
CA TYR A 91 -3.48 5.26 7.50
C TYR A 91 -1.94 5.26 7.38
N TRP A 92 -1.37 5.93 6.39
CA TRP A 92 0.09 6.05 6.24
C TRP A 92 0.63 7.37 6.81
N GLN A 93 -0.27 8.33 7.00
CA GLN A 93 -0.05 9.66 7.54
C GLN A 93 -1.24 9.98 8.46
N PRO A 94 -1.09 10.89 9.43
CA PRO A 94 -2.20 11.33 10.26
C PRO A 94 -3.42 11.73 9.41
N LYS A 95 -4.59 11.22 9.80
CA LYS A 95 -5.91 11.43 9.20
C LYS A 95 -6.02 10.98 7.73
N GLY A 96 -5.12 10.11 7.27
CA GLY A 96 -5.14 9.56 5.91
C GLY A 96 -4.77 10.59 4.83
N VAL A 97 -4.08 11.67 5.20
CA VAL A 97 -3.69 12.75 4.28
C VAL A 97 -2.65 12.23 3.26
N PRO A 98 -2.89 12.38 1.94
CA PRO A 98 -1.90 12.01 0.93
C PRO A 98 -0.59 12.79 1.07
N LYS A 99 0.55 12.10 0.93
CA LYS A 99 1.88 12.74 0.84
C LYS A 99 2.01 13.56 -0.45
N TYR A 100 1.42 13.08 -1.53
CA TYR A 100 1.49 13.70 -2.85
C TYR A 100 0.15 14.27 -3.30
N SER A 101 0.22 15.43 -3.95
CA SER A 101 -0.92 16.07 -4.59
C SER A 101 -0.46 16.87 -5.81
N ILE A 102 -1.38 17.33 -6.64
CA ILE A 102 -1.09 18.24 -7.74
C ILE A 102 -0.30 19.48 -7.26
N LYS A 103 -0.69 20.05 -6.10
CA LYS A 103 -0.02 21.22 -5.51
C LYS A 103 1.44 20.96 -5.17
N THR A 104 1.78 19.71 -4.82
CA THR A 104 3.16 19.29 -4.53
C THR A 104 4.08 19.49 -5.74
N PHE A 105 3.55 19.38 -6.97
CA PHE A 105 4.34 19.37 -8.20
C PHE A 105 4.16 20.61 -9.08
N ILE A 106 3.04 21.33 -8.99
CA ILE A 106 2.79 22.55 -9.82
C ILE A 106 3.89 23.60 -9.66
N ASN A 107 4.42 23.75 -8.45
CA ASN A 107 5.39 24.82 -8.13
C ASN A 107 6.85 24.34 -8.19
N LEU A 108 7.11 23.11 -8.64
CA LEU A 108 8.49 22.63 -8.70
C LEU A 108 9.23 23.27 -9.88
N PRO A 109 10.44 23.80 -9.66
CA PRO A 109 11.22 24.44 -10.72
C PRO A 109 11.81 23.42 -11.71
N GLN A 110 11.78 22.13 -11.37
CA GLN A 110 12.40 21.06 -12.14
C GLN A 110 11.43 20.49 -13.18
N LYS A 111 11.97 20.10 -14.35
CA LYS A 111 11.20 19.42 -15.39
C LYS A 111 10.77 18.04 -14.89
N LEU A 112 9.46 17.88 -14.68
CA LEU A 112 8.86 16.61 -14.27
C LEU A 112 8.97 15.58 -15.40
N LYS A 113 9.31 14.35 -15.04
CA LYS A 113 9.26 13.18 -15.95
C LYS A 113 8.01 12.37 -15.59
N PHE A 114 7.12 12.19 -16.56
CA PHE A 114 5.90 11.42 -16.39
C PHE A 114 6.05 9.99 -16.89
N LEU A 115 5.39 9.05 -16.22
CA LEU A 115 5.12 7.70 -16.71
C LEU A 115 3.62 7.50 -16.71
N PHE A 116 3.03 7.46 -17.89
CA PHE A 116 1.58 7.32 -18.06
C PHE A 116 1.18 5.85 -18.10
N PHE A 117 0.11 5.50 -17.41
CA PHE A 117 -0.49 4.17 -17.43
C PHE A 117 -2.02 4.27 -17.45
N TRP A 118 -2.71 3.20 -17.84
CA TRP A 118 -4.18 3.17 -17.81
C TRP A 118 -4.75 1.76 -17.79
N LYS A 119 -4.67 1.04 -18.91
CA LYS A 119 -5.26 -0.29 -19.08
C LYS A 119 -4.29 -1.38 -18.65
N PRO A 120 -4.80 -2.49 -18.08
CA PRO A 120 -3.97 -3.65 -17.74
C PRO A 120 -3.50 -4.39 -19.00
N ASN A 121 -2.39 -5.11 -18.87
CA ASN A 121 -1.90 -6.08 -19.83
C ASN A 121 -1.30 -7.26 -19.05
N THR A 122 -1.88 -8.44 -19.19
CA THR A 122 -1.46 -9.64 -18.45
C THR A 122 -0.30 -10.39 -19.08
N GLU A 123 0.11 -10.02 -20.29
CA GLU A 123 1.16 -10.72 -21.03
C GLU A 123 2.57 -10.24 -20.66
N VAL A 124 2.71 -9.00 -20.20
CA VAL A 124 3.99 -8.37 -19.92
C VAL A 124 3.95 -7.51 -18.66
N VAL A 125 5.01 -7.56 -17.88
CA VAL A 125 5.20 -6.62 -16.76
C VAL A 125 5.76 -5.31 -17.29
N ASN A 126 4.89 -4.32 -17.40
CA ASN A 126 5.22 -2.94 -17.77
C ASN A 126 4.30 -1.95 -17.03
N GLU A 127 4.16 -0.71 -17.49
CA GLU A 127 3.32 0.32 -16.86
C GLU A 127 1.86 -0.08 -16.67
N SER A 128 1.38 -1.04 -17.45
CA SER A 128 0.04 -1.61 -17.28
C SER A 128 -0.18 -2.26 -15.91
N CYS A 129 0.90 -2.73 -15.26
CA CYS A 129 0.83 -3.37 -13.94
C CYS A 129 0.38 -2.41 -12.83
N PHE A 130 0.45 -1.09 -13.07
CA PHE A 130 -0.06 -0.05 -12.17
C PHE A 130 -1.59 0.05 -12.15
N SER A 131 -2.26 -0.52 -13.15
CA SER A 131 -3.72 -0.56 -13.18
C SER A 131 -4.27 -1.38 -12.00
N GLN A 132 -5.35 -0.90 -11.37
CA GLN A 132 -6.07 -1.66 -10.34
C GLN A 132 -6.68 -2.95 -10.90
N TRP A 133 -6.91 -2.99 -12.21
CA TRP A 133 -7.52 -4.10 -12.94
C TRP A 133 -6.50 -5.12 -13.42
N GLN A 134 -5.21 -4.89 -13.21
CA GLN A 134 -4.18 -5.88 -13.51
C GLN A 134 -4.43 -7.13 -12.66
N LEU A 135 -4.56 -8.28 -13.31
CA LEU A 135 -4.57 -9.56 -12.61
C LEU A 135 -3.19 -9.76 -11.97
N SER A 136 -3.15 -9.70 -10.65
CA SER A 136 -1.94 -9.77 -9.84
C SER A 136 -2.35 -10.30 -8.47
N PRO A 137 -2.53 -11.62 -8.32
CA PRO A 137 -3.06 -12.15 -7.07
C PRO A 137 -2.17 -11.81 -5.88
N PHE A 138 -2.79 -11.44 -4.77
CA PHE A 138 -2.10 -11.20 -3.49
C PHE A 138 -3.02 -11.58 -2.34
N LYS A 139 -2.43 -11.73 -1.16
CA LYS A 139 -3.15 -12.00 0.08
C LYS A 139 -3.05 -10.84 1.04
N ILE A 140 -4.11 -10.62 1.81
CA ILE A 140 -4.06 -9.81 3.02
C ILE A 140 -4.65 -10.69 4.11
N ASN A 141 -3.79 -11.11 5.04
CA ASN A 141 -4.12 -12.11 6.05
C ASN A 141 -4.60 -13.42 5.40
N ALA A 142 -5.76 -13.92 5.80
CA ALA A 142 -6.34 -15.15 5.26
C ALA A 142 -7.00 -14.96 3.88
N GLU A 143 -7.25 -13.70 3.47
CA GLU A 143 -8.03 -13.40 2.28
C GLU A 143 -7.15 -13.29 1.04
N LYS A 144 -7.60 -13.89 -0.07
CA LYS A 144 -6.94 -13.80 -1.37
C LYS A 144 -7.74 -12.88 -2.29
N HIS A 145 -7.06 -11.92 -2.90
CA HIS A 145 -7.62 -11.05 -3.92
C HIS A 145 -6.92 -11.32 -5.27
N GLN A 146 -7.69 -11.26 -6.36
CA GLN A 146 -7.18 -11.47 -7.72
C GLN A 146 -6.49 -10.22 -8.27
N CYS A 147 -6.99 -9.05 -7.89
CA CYS A 147 -6.46 -7.74 -8.30
C CYS A 147 -6.78 -6.70 -7.22
N ALA A 148 -6.19 -5.51 -7.36
CA ALA A 148 -6.34 -4.45 -6.37
C ALA A 148 -7.74 -3.79 -6.42
N GLU A 149 -8.44 -3.83 -7.56
CA GLU A 149 -9.86 -3.43 -7.65
C GLU A 149 -10.75 -4.32 -6.76
N GLN A 150 -10.50 -5.64 -6.72
CA GLN A 150 -11.28 -6.54 -5.88
C GLN A 150 -11.17 -6.14 -4.41
N TRP A 151 -9.94 -5.93 -3.93
CA TRP A 151 -9.66 -5.46 -2.58
C TRP A 151 -10.38 -4.13 -2.29
N MET A 152 -10.27 -3.16 -3.19
CA MET A 152 -10.86 -1.84 -3.01
C MET A 152 -12.39 -1.90 -2.89
N MET A 153 -13.05 -2.73 -3.71
CA MET A 153 -14.51 -2.87 -3.70
C MET A 153 -15.00 -3.71 -2.51
N VAL A 154 -14.25 -4.73 -2.08
CA VAL A 154 -14.51 -5.50 -0.84
C VAL A 154 -14.42 -4.58 0.37
N ALA A 155 -13.35 -3.80 0.48
CA ALA A 155 -13.17 -2.83 1.55
C ALA A 155 -14.30 -1.79 1.58
N LYS A 156 -14.76 -1.36 0.41
CA LYS A 156 -15.93 -0.47 0.29
C LYS A 156 -17.19 -1.13 0.84
N ALA A 157 -17.49 -2.36 0.43
CA ALA A 157 -18.67 -3.09 0.92
C ALA A 157 -18.63 -3.25 2.45
N ARG A 158 -17.47 -3.58 3.03
CA ARG A 158 -17.29 -3.70 4.48
C ARG A 158 -17.52 -2.39 5.24
N ILE A 159 -17.03 -1.26 4.72
CA ILE A 159 -17.22 0.05 5.36
C ILE A 159 -18.70 0.40 5.49
N PHE A 160 -19.51 -0.03 4.52
CA PHE A 160 -20.95 0.24 4.51
C PHE A 160 -21.79 -0.98 4.92
N GLU A 161 -21.14 -1.96 5.55
CA GLU A 161 -21.77 -3.15 6.14
C GLU A 161 -22.63 -3.94 5.13
N ASP A 162 -22.22 -3.97 3.87
CA ASP A 162 -22.90 -4.67 2.78
C ASP A 162 -22.29 -6.05 2.49
N GLU A 163 -22.52 -7.00 3.40
CA GLU A 163 -21.97 -8.35 3.30
C GLU A 163 -22.40 -9.12 2.03
N GLU A 164 -23.59 -8.83 1.50
CA GLU A 164 -24.10 -9.49 0.28
C GLU A 164 -23.25 -9.08 -0.92
N VAL A 165 -23.05 -7.77 -1.12
CA VAL A 165 -22.21 -7.24 -2.19
C VAL A 165 -20.75 -7.65 -1.99
N GLU A 166 -20.25 -7.69 -0.75
CA GLU A 166 -18.92 -8.19 -0.44
C GLU A 166 -18.72 -9.63 -0.94
N LYS A 167 -19.65 -10.54 -0.62
CA LYS A 167 -19.60 -11.94 -1.04
C LYS A 167 -19.65 -12.06 -2.57
N GLU A 168 -20.50 -11.27 -3.23
CA GLU A 168 -20.56 -11.24 -4.71
C GLU A 168 -19.23 -10.80 -5.33
N ILE A 169 -18.58 -9.76 -4.77
CA ILE A 169 -17.28 -9.27 -5.25
C ILE A 169 -16.18 -10.32 -5.03
N MET A 170 -16.17 -11.01 -3.88
CA MET A 170 -15.19 -12.06 -3.59
C MET A 170 -15.34 -13.29 -4.50
N ASN A 171 -16.54 -13.56 -4.99
CA ASN A 171 -16.84 -14.71 -5.85
C ASN A 171 -16.63 -14.46 -7.35
N THR A 172 -16.25 -13.25 -7.78
CA THR A 172 -15.93 -12.94 -9.17
C THR A 172 -14.44 -12.76 -9.40
N SER A 173 -13.99 -13.03 -10.63
CA SER A 173 -12.64 -12.75 -11.13
C SER A 173 -12.60 -11.61 -12.16
N ASP A 174 -13.75 -11.02 -12.53
CA ASP A 174 -13.85 -9.95 -13.52
C ASP A 174 -13.78 -8.55 -12.84
N PRO A 175 -12.70 -7.77 -13.04
CA PRO A 175 -12.57 -6.42 -12.47
C PRO A 175 -13.70 -5.47 -12.88
N LYS A 176 -14.26 -5.64 -14.09
CA LYS A 176 -15.37 -4.82 -14.56
C LYS A 176 -16.62 -5.09 -13.73
N LEU A 177 -16.90 -6.37 -13.43
CA LEU A 177 -18.00 -6.76 -12.56
C LEU A 177 -17.75 -6.31 -11.12
N MET A 178 -16.55 -6.48 -10.57
CA MET A 178 -16.19 -5.99 -9.23
C MET A 178 -16.50 -4.50 -9.08
N LYS A 179 -16.09 -3.67 -10.06
CA LYS A 179 -16.39 -2.23 -10.06
C LYS A 179 -17.88 -1.94 -10.17
N ALA A 180 -18.61 -2.71 -10.96
CA ALA A 180 -20.06 -2.57 -11.10
C ALA A 180 -20.80 -2.91 -9.79
N LEU A 181 -20.37 -3.98 -9.10
CA LEU A 181 -20.89 -4.36 -7.79
C LEU A 181 -20.55 -3.32 -6.72
N GLY A 182 -19.32 -2.81 -6.69
CA GLY A 182 -18.92 -1.74 -5.78
C GLY A 182 -19.70 -0.43 -5.94
N ARG A 183 -20.35 -0.19 -7.10
CA ARG A 183 -21.28 0.94 -7.29
C ARG A 183 -22.66 0.68 -6.68
N LYS A 184 -23.02 -0.58 -6.42
CA LYS A 184 -24.31 -1.00 -5.84
C LYS A 184 -24.28 -1.15 -4.31
N VAL A 185 -23.11 -0.98 -3.68
CA VAL A 185 -22.97 -1.02 -2.21
C VAL A 185 -24.00 -0.08 -1.57
N ARG A 186 -24.82 -0.65 -0.69
CA ARG A 186 -25.87 0.04 0.07
C ARG A 186 -25.25 1.02 1.07
N ASN A 187 -26.06 1.95 1.58
CA ASN A 187 -25.67 2.91 2.63
C ASN A 187 -24.42 3.76 2.30
N PHE A 188 -24.08 3.90 1.02
CA PHE A 188 -22.89 4.61 0.60
C PHE A 188 -22.94 6.09 1.00
N ASP A 189 -21.96 6.49 1.81
CA ASP A 189 -21.70 7.88 2.17
C ASP A 189 -20.36 8.33 1.55
N PRO A 190 -20.37 9.32 0.64
CA PRO A 190 -19.15 9.87 0.05
C PRO A 190 -18.15 10.43 1.06
N GLN A 191 -18.61 11.01 2.17
CA GLN A 191 -17.73 11.61 3.18
C GLN A 191 -17.00 10.54 4.00
N VAL A 192 -17.71 9.46 4.34
CA VAL A 192 -17.11 8.28 4.98
C VAL A 192 -16.10 7.63 4.02
N TRP A 193 -16.48 7.49 2.75
CA TRP A 193 -15.59 6.92 1.73
C TRP A 193 -14.35 7.78 1.48
N ASP A 194 -14.49 9.10 1.46
CA ASP A 194 -13.38 10.03 1.23
C ASP A 194 -12.30 9.96 2.33
N LYS A 195 -12.68 9.61 3.56
CA LYS A 195 -11.75 9.34 4.67
C LYS A 195 -10.93 8.06 4.44
N ALA A 196 -11.54 7.01 3.88
CA ALA A 196 -10.94 5.68 3.82
C ALA A 196 -10.25 5.34 2.48
N LYS A 197 -10.81 5.79 1.35
CA LYS A 197 -10.52 5.25 0.02
C LYS A 197 -9.04 5.31 -0.36
N TYR A 198 -8.35 6.39 0.01
CA TYR A 198 -6.95 6.58 -0.35
C TYR A 198 -6.07 5.55 0.34
N SER A 199 -6.25 5.37 1.64
CA SER A 199 -5.48 4.40 2.43
C SER A 199 -5.82 2.95 2.09
N ILE A 200 -7.08 2.66 1.72
CA ILE A 200 -7.43 1.34 1.17
C ILE A 200 -6.60 1.03 -0.08
N VAL A 201 -6.49 1.99 -1.00
CA VAL A 201 -5.71 1.83 -2.23
C VAL A 201 -4.21 1.76 -1.96
N LEU A 202 -3.68 2.56 -1.02
CA LEU A 202 -2.28 2.44 -0.57
C LEU A 202 -1.98 1.04 -0.04
N ASN A 203 -2.77 0.57 0.92
CA ASN A 203 -2.59 -0.73 1.56
C ASN A 203 -2.66 -1.86 0.53
N GLY A 204 -3.71 -1.87 -0.31
CA GLY A 204 -3.88 -2.88 -1.35
C GLY A 204 -2.74 -2.92 -2.36
N ASN A 205 -2.25 -1.76 -2.81
CA ASN A 205 -1.11 -1.70 -3.71
C ASN A 205 0.19 -2.14 -3.00
N TYR A 206 0.42 -1.77 -1.75
CA TYR A 206 1.58 -2.25 -1.00
C TYR A 206 1.59 -3.78 -0.96
N TYR A 207 0.51 -4.41 -0.51
CA TYR A 207 0.39 -5.88 -0.48
C TYR A 207 0.53 -6.52 -1.86
N LYS A 208 -0.07 -5.92 -2.90
CA LYS A 208 0.09 -6.36 -4.29
C LYS A 208 1.56 -6.37 -4.71
N PHE A 209 2.25 -5.25 -4.58
CA PHE A 209 3.60 -5.12 -5.11
C PHE A 209 4.61 -5.94 -4.28
N THR A 210 4.51 -5.98 -2.95
CA THR A 210 5.43 -6.79 -2.13
C THR A 210 5.30 -8.30 -2.35
N GLN A 211 4.15 -8.78 -2.84
CA GLN A 211 3.93 -10.20 -3.17
C GLN A 211 4.18 -10.55 -4.64
N ASN A 212 4.39 -9.56 -5.52
CA ASN A 212 4.61 -9.77 -6.96
C ASN A 212 5.96 -9.16 -7.36
N LYS A 213 7.04 -9.95 -7.23
CA LYS A 213 8.42 -9.45 -7.34
C LYS A 213 8.72 -8.69 -8.64
N GLU A 214 8.36 -9.22 -9.81
CA GLU A 214 8.63 -8.53 -11.08
C GLU A 214 7.92 -7.18 -11.16
N MET A 215 6.69 -7.09 -10.66
CA MET A 215 5.93 -5.84 -10.60
C MET A 215 6.54 -4.87 -9.58
N MET A 216 7.03 -5.37 -8.45
CA MET A 216 7.77 -4.59 -7.45
C MET A 216 9.03 -3.97 -8.05
N ASP A 217 9.84 -4.80 -8.72
CA ASP A 217 11.08 -4.37 -9.38
C ASP A 217 10.77 -3.30 -10.44
N PHE A 218 9.70 -3.49 -11.22
CA PHE A 218 9.26 -2.50 -12.20
C PHE A 218 8.83 -1.19 -11.53
N LEU A 219 8.04 -1.23 -10.45
CA LEU A 219 7.64 -0.03 -9.69
C LEU A 219 8.86 0.74 -9.17
N LEU A 220 9.84 0.04 -8.60
CA LEU A 220 11.08 0.63 -8.09
C LEU A 220 11.92 1.25 -9.22
N SER A 221 11.99 0.58 -10.38
CA SER A 221 12.73 1.05 -11.57
C SER A 221 12.20 2.37 -12.14
N THR A 222 10.97 2.76 -11.79
CA THR A 222 10.41 4.05 -12.23
C THR A 222 11.19 5.25 -11.69
N GLY A 223 11.98 5.06 -10.62
CA GLY A 223 12.82 6.10 -10.01
C GLY A 223 11.96 7.22 -9.42
N ASP A 224 12.22 8.45 -9.85
CA ASP A 224 11.50 9.64 -9.39
C ASP A 224 10.44 10.13 -10.39
N LYS A 225 10.10 9.31 -11.39
CA LYS A 225 9.02 9.68 -12.34
C LYS A 225 7.71 9.84 -11.58
N VAL A 226 6.92 10.83 -11.98
CA VAL A 226 5.53 11.00 -11.53
C VAL A 226 4.69 9.98 -12.29
N LEU A 227 4.02 9.10 -11.55
CA LEU A 227 3.14 8.09 -12.11
C LEU A 227 1.79 8.71 -12.39
N VAL A 228 1.26 8.51 -13.60
CA VAL A 228 0.06 9.21 -14.07
C VAL A 228 -0.97 8.24 -14.62
N GLU A 229 -2.11 8.11 -13.94
CA GLU A 229 -3.24 7.36 -14.48
C GLU A 229 -3.93 8.19 -15.57
N ALA A 230 -3.56 7.92 -16.82
CA ALA A 230 -4.02 8.60 -18.02
C ALA A 230 -5.38 8.08 -18.51
N SER A 231 -6.32 7.95 -17.58
CA SER A 231 -7.72 7.60 -17.87
C SER A 231 -8.48 8.84 -18.36
N PRO A 232 -9.04 8.85 -19.57
CA PRO A 232 -9.80 10.00 -20.09
C PRO A 232 -11.09 10.29 -19.31
N MET A 233 -11.62 9.27 -18.61
CA MET A 233 -12.94 9.28 -17.99
C MET A 233 -12.90 9.38 -16.46
N ASP A 234 -11.74 9.17 -15.84
CA ASP A 234 -11.60 9.17 -14.38
C ASP A 234 -10.93 10.47 -13.91
N THR A 235 -11.66 11.27 -13.14
CA THR A 235 -11.16 12.53 -12.56
C THR A 235 -10.83 12.42 -11.07
N ILE A 236 -10.99 11.24 -10.47
CA ILE A 236 -10.64 10.99 -9.06
C ILE A 236 -9.31 10.26 -9.00
N TRP A 237 -9.25 9.05 -9.55
CA TRP A 237 -8.04 8.23 -9.55
C TRP A 237 -7.10 8.62 -10.69
N GLY A 238 -7.67 9.03 -11.83
CA GLY A 238 -6.94 9.51 -13.01
C GLY A 238 -6.89 11.02 -13.16
N ILE A 239 -6.26 11.45 -14.27
CA ILE A 239 -6.12 12.86 -14.66
C ILE A 239 -7.28 13.39 -15.53
N GLY A 240 -8.22 12.52 -15.92
CA GLY A 240 -9.30 12.85 -16.84
C GLY A 240 -8.81 13.18 -18.26
N LEU A 241 -7.65 12.67 -18.68
CA LEU A 241 -7.04 12.89 -20.00
C LEU A 241 -6.30 11.62 -20.42
N GLY A 242 -6.32 11.31 -21.72
CA GLY A 242 -5.52 10.22 -22.28
C GLY A 242 -4.04 10.63 -22.46
N LYS A 243 -3.14 9.64 -22.50
CA LYS A 243 -1.68 9.87 -22.59
C LYS A 243 -1.25 10.67 -23.84
N ASP A 244 -2.01 10.54 -24.92
CA ASP A 244 -1.74 11.18 -26.21
C ASP A 244 -2.26 12.64 -26.27
N ASN A 245 -2.97 13.09 -25.23
CA ASN A 245 -3.40 14.48 -25.14
C ASN A 245 -2.24 15.37 -24.67
N GLU A 246 -1.91 16.42 -25.40
CA GLU A 246 -0.83 17.35 -25.03
C GLU A 246 -0.99 17.92 -23.62
N LYS A 247 -2.22 18.18 -23.18
CA LYS A 247 -2.52 18.68 -21.83
C LYS A 247 -2.21 17.66 -20.74
N ALA A 248 -2.10 16.37 -21.05
CA ALA A 248 -1.70 15.36 -20.08
C ALA A 248 -0.23 15.55 -19.62
N HIS A 249 0.59 16.20 -20.44
CA HIS A 249 2.00 16.50 -20.12
C HIS A 249 2.16 17.82 -19.35
N ASN A 250 1.07 18.49 -19.00
CA ASN A 250 1.07 19.66 -18.15
C ASN A 250 0.16 19.41 -16.93
N ILE A 251 0.78 19.23 -15.76
CA ILE A 251 0.06 18.93 -14.52
C ILE A 251 -0.98 20.00 -14.15
N ALA A 252 -0.73 21.27 -14.49
CA ALA A 252 -1.69 22.36 -14.25
C ALA A 252 -2.93 22.29 -15.16
N SER A 253 -2.88 21.50 -16.23
CA SER A 253 -4.00 21.28 -17.16
C SER A 253 -4.83 20.03 -16.85
N TRP A 254 -4.44 19.26 -15.83
CA TRP A 254 -5.17 18.05 -15.44
C TRP A 254 -6.55 18.40 -14.88
N ARG A 255 -7.55 17.63 -15.30
CA ARG A 255 -8.94 17.78 -14.83
C ARG A 255 -9.24 16.88 -13.63
N GLY A 256 -8.43 15.84 -13.46
CA GLY A 256 -8.54 14.87 -12.39
C GLY A 256 -7.44 14.97 -11.34
N LYS A 257 -7.64 14.28 -10.21
CA LYS A 257 -6.76 14.37 -9.03
C LYS A 257 -5.54 13.45 -9.08
N ASN A 258 -5.50 12.48 -10.02
CA ASN A 258 -4.42 11.49 -10.14
C ASN A 258 -4.13 10.72 -8.83
N LEU A 259 -5.17 10.43 -8.01
CA LEU A 259 -4.96 9.80 -6.71
C LEU A 259 -4.24 8.44 -6.82
N LEU A 260 -4.47 7.67 -7.89
CA LEU A 260 -3.82 6.36 -8.04
C LEU A 260 -2.33 6.50 -8.31
N GLY A 261 -1.96 7.41 -9.21
CA GLY A 261 -0.56 7.70 -9.50
C GLY A 261 0.21 8.15 -8.24
N PHE A 262 -0.40 9.02 -7.44
CA PHE A 262 0.18 9.47 -6.17
C PHE A 262 0.27 8.35 -5.13
N ALA A 263 -0.77 7.51 -5.00
CA ALA A 263 -0.73 6.36 -4.09
C ALA A 263 0.39 5.38 -4.45
N LEU A 264 0.58 5.10 -5.74
CA LEU A 264 1.67 4.23 -6.21
C LEU A 264 3.06 4.82 -5.95
N MET A 265 3.20 6.14 -6.02
CA MET A 265 4.46 6.82 -5.66
C MET A 265 4.76 6.70 -4.16
N GLU A 266 3.76 6.83 -3.29
CA GLU A 266 3.92 6.58 -1.85
C GLU A 266 4.30 5.13 -1.59
N VAL A 267 3.60 4.18 -2.22
CA VAL A 267 3.92 2.74 -2.13
C VAL A 267 5.34 2.46 -2.59
N ARG A 268 5.78 3.06 -3.70
CA ARG A 268 7.16 2.95 -4.19
C ARG A 268 8.17 3.44 -3.17
N ASP A 269 7.93 4.60 -2.57
CA ASP A 269 8.83 5.17 -1.57
C ASP A 269 8.92 4.29 -0.32
N GLU A 270 7.78 3.77 0.12
CA GLU A 270 7.72 2.88 1.29
C GLU A 270 8.41 1.55 1.03
N ILE A 271 8.15 0.92 -0.12
CA ILE A 271 8.84 -0.32 -0.53
C ILE A 271 10.34 -0.04 -0.65
N ARG A 272 10.75 1.07 -1.28
CA ARG A 272 12.18 1.44 -1.40
C ARG A 272 12.84 1.54 -0.04
N LYS A 273 12.15 2.09 0.97
CA LYS A 273 12.64 2.22 2.35
C LYS A 273 12.70 0.87 3.07
N VAL A 274 11.61 0.10 3.06
CA VAL A 274 11.48 -1.16 3.80
C VAL A 274 12.32 -2.29 3.20
N TYR A 275 12.44 -2.32 1.87
CA TYR A 275 13.15 -3.36 1.14
C TYR A 275 14.58 -2.94 0.72
N GLN A 276 15.08 -1.79 1.19
CA GLN A 276 16.37 -1.23 0.76
C GLN A 276 17.54 -2.21 0.94
N ASN A 277 17.53 -2.96 2.04
CA ASN A 277 18.66 -3.78 2.49
C ASN A 277 18.35 -5.28 2.48
N VAL A 278 17.34 -5.72 1.72
CA VAL A 278 16.94 -7.15 1.69
C VAL A 278 18.00 -8.06 1.09
N ASP A 279 18.90 -7.51 0.27
CA ASP A 279 20.08 -8.20 -0.24
C ASP A 279 21.10 -8.55 0.85
N LEU A 280 21.02 -7.91 2.03
CA LEU A 280 21.84 -8.25 3.19
C LEU A 280 21.31 -9.48 3.96
N LEU A 281 20.04 -9.85 3.75
CA LEU A 281 19.42 -11.03 4.35
C LEU A 281 19.88 -12.25 3.56
N LYS A 282 20.69 -13.10 4.20
CA LYS A 282 21.20 -14.35 3.61
C LYS A 282 20.16 -15.46 3.65
#